data_AF-A0AAF0ZIY8-F1
#
_entry.id   AF-A0AAF0ZIY8-F1
#
_cell.length_a   1.000
_cell.length_b   1.000
_cell.length_c   1.000
_cell.angle_alpha   90.00
_cell.angle_beta   90.00
_cell.angle_gamma   90.00
#
_symmetry.space_group_name_H-M   'P 1'
#
loop_
_entity.id
_entity.type
_entity.pdbx_description
1 polymer ?
#
loop_
_entity_poly.entity_id
_entity_poly.type
_entity_poly.pdbx_seq_one_letter_code
_entity_poly.pdbx_strand_id
1 'polypeptide(L)'
;MQTSWSKDNPSQRFWSCPRYRENACNFFRWRDREDVDIRSKFVILRLANKIKELEIDDESHIKRSNKWVMKEKKKPTCCNNWKLIFVLFVMVFFLFLSITKKNTVKDGKFLYSCVQPLKLS
;
A
#
# COMPACT_ATOMS: atom_id res chain seq x y z
N MET A 1 -5.86 -24.03 49.06
CA MET A 1 -6.55 -23.23 48.03
C MET A 1 -7.64 -24.10 47.44
N GLN A 2 -8.85 -23.59 47.32
CA GLN A 2 -9.98 -24.33 46.76
C GLN A 2 -10.63 -23.57 45.60
N THR A 3 -11.31 -24.30 44.72
CA THR A 3 -12.06 -23.76 43.58
C THR A 3 -13.53 -24.04 43.82
N SER A 4 -14.37 -23.01 43.66
CA SER A 4 -15.82 -23.15 43.75
C SER A 4 -16.36 -23.83 42.49
N TRP A 5 -17.18 -24.85 42.68
CA TRP A 5 -17.93 -25.55 41.64
C TRP A 5 -19.43 -25.27 41.71
N SER A 6 -19.83 -24.24 42.47
CA SER A 6 -21.23 -23.84 42.55
C SER A 6 -21.70 -23.20 41.24
N LYS A 7 -23.00 -23.31 40.96
CA LYS A 7 -23.62 -22.72 39.77
C LYS A 7 -23.46 -21.19 39.73
N ASP A 8 -23.49 -20.54 40.89
CA ASP A 8 -23.44 -19.08 41.01
C ASP A 8 -22.02 -18.52 40.97
N ASN A 9 -21.03 -19.31 41.40
CA ASN A 9 -19.62 -18.90 41.44
C ASN A 9 -18.71 -19.98 40.83
N PRO A 10 -18.91 -20.38 39.57
CA PRO A 10 -18.11 -21.43 38.96
C PRO A 10 -16.67 -20.95 38.77
N SER A 11 -15.71 -21.83 39.04
CA SER A 11 -14.27 -21.61 38.84
C SER A 11 -13.62 -20.50 39.69
N GLN A 12 -14.37 -19.80 40.54
CA GLN A 12 -13.80 -18.81 41.44
C GLN A 12 -12.93 -19.45 42.52
N ARG A 13 -11.81 -18.82 42.81
CA ARG A 13 -10.81 -19.34 43.74
C ARG A 13 -11.02 -18.73 45.13
N PHE A 14 -10.94 -19.55 46.17
CA PHE A 14 -11.08 -19.09 47.55
C PHE A 14 -10.08 -19.75 48.49
N TRP A 15 -9.85 -19.05 49.59
CA TRP A 15 -9.15 -19.52 50.76
C TRP A 15 -10.16 -19.98 51.81
N SER A 16 -9.90 -21.12 52.42
CA SER A 16 -10.71 -21.67 53.50
C SER A 16 -9.82 -22.35 54.54
N CYS A 17 -10.41 -22.80 55.64
CA CYS A 17 -9.68 -23.50 56.68
C CYS A 17 -8.88 -24.68 56.11
N PRO A 18 -7.58 -24.80 56.42
CA PRO A 18 -6.79 -25.98 56.04
C PRO A 18 -7.18 -27.25 56.80
N ARG A 19 -7.81 -27.13 57.97
CA ARG A 19 -8.18 -28.27 58.82
C ARG A 19 -9.46 -28.91 58.31
N TYR A 20 -9.54 -30.24 58.39
CA TYR A 20 -10.69 -31.01 57.93
C TYR A 20 -11.69 -31.30 59.07
N ARG A 21 -12.97 -31.07 58.79
CA ARG A 21 -14.18 -31.46 59.54
C ARG A 21 -14.19 -31.20 61.05
N GLU A 22 -13.64 -32.08 61.88
CA GLU A 22 -13.90 -32.06 63.33
C GLU A 22 -13.28 -30.88 64.10
N ASN A 23 -12.37 -30.13 63.46
CA ASN A 23 -11.79 -28.91 64.03
C ASN A 23 -11.63 -27.79 62.99
N ALA A 24 -12.42 -27.82 61.92
CA ALA A 24 -12.36 -26.81 60.88
C ALA A 24 -12.94 -25.48 61.38
N CYS A 25 -12.23 -24.37 61.17
CA CYS A 25 -12.78 -23.05 61.43
C CYS A 25 -13.64 -22.57 60.25
N ASN A 26 -14.52 -21.59 60.51
CA ASN A 26 -15.40 -21.00 59.49
C ASN A 26 -14.70 -19.94 58.61
N PHE A 27 -13.38 -20.03 58.46
CA PHE A 27 -12.64 -19.07 57.63
C PHE A 27 -12.96 -19.27 56.15
N PHE A 28 -13.34 -18.18 55.48
CA PHE A 28 -13.59 -18.11 54.06
C PHE A 28 -13.19 -16.74 53.51
N ARG A 29 -12.46 -16.70 52.39
CA ARG A 29 -12.13 -15.46 51.66
C ARG A 29 -11.98 -15.73 50.17
N TRP A 30 -12.63 -14.93 49.32
CA TRP A 30 -12.39 -14.96 47.88
C TRP A 30 -10.97 -14.52 47.53
N ARG A 31 -10.28 -15.28 46.68
CA ARG A 31 -8.95 -14.93 46.17
C ARG A 31 -9.04 -13.92 45.04
N ASP A 32 -10.01 -14.09 44.14
CA ASP A 32 -10.09 -13.26 42.92
C ASP A 32 -10.49 -11.79 43.21
N ARG A 33 -10.77 -11.48 44.48
CA ARG A 33 -11.02 -10.13 45.00
C ARG A 33 -9.84 -9.54 45.76
N GLU A 34 -8.67 -10.19 45.76
CA GLU A 34 -7.47 -9.53 46.28
C GLU A 34 -7.21 -8.31 45.40
N ASP A 35 -7.26 -7.12 46.01
CA ASP A 35 -6.95 -5.85 45.35
C ASP A 35 -5.63 -5.99 44.61
N VAL A 36 -5.62 -5.59 43.33
CA VAL A 36 -4.36 -5.48 42.56
C VAL A 36 -3.40 -4.67 43.41
N ASP A 37 -2.26 -5.27 43.75
CA ASP A 37 -1.23 -4.61 44.56
C ASP A 37 -0.98 -3.18 44.04
N ILE A 38 -0.83 -2.23 44.96
CA ILE A 38 -0.78 -0.80 44.62
C ILE A 38 0.33 -0.54 43.59
N ARG A 39 1.49 -1.18 43.75
CA ARG A 39 2.60 -1.08 42.79
C ARG A 39 2.19 -1.66 41.44
N SER A 40 1.54 -2.81 41.42
CA SER A 40 1.02 -3.44 40.20
C SER A 40 0.01 -2.54 39.47
N LYS A 41 -0.87 -1.86 40.21
CA LYS A 41 -1.82 -0.88 39.63
C LYS A 41 -1.10 0.28 38.94
N PHE A 42 -0.07 0.84 39.57
CA PHE A 42 0.76 1.90 38.96
C PHE A 42 1.51 1.42 37.72
N VAL A 43 2.09 0.22 37.78
CA VAL A 43 2.82 -0.36 36.64
C VAL A 43 1.89 -0.61 35.47
N ILE A 44 0.71 -1.22 35.70
CA ILE A 44 -0.29 -1.47 34.66
C ILE A 44 -0.74 -0.16 34.02
N LEU A 45 -1.06 0.86 34.83
CA LEU A 45 -1.49 2.15 34.30
C LEU A 45 -0.40 2.83 33.47
N ARG A 46 0.85 2.80 33.94
CA ARG A 46 2.00 3.37 33.22
C ARG A 46 2.24 2.65 31.90
N LEU A 47 2.16 1.32 31.89
CA LEU A 47 2.30 0.52 30.68
C LEU A 47 1.18 0.82 29.69
N ALA A 48 -0.07 0.90 30.15
CA ALA A 48 -1.21 1.23 29.32
C ALA A 48 -1.06 2.63 28.66
N ASN A 49 -0.59 3.62 29.41
CA ASN A 49 -0.32 4.95 28.85
C ASN A 49 0.81 4.91 27.81
N LYS A 50 1.89 4.17 28.08
CA LYS A 50 3.00 4.04 27.14
C LYS A 50 2.60 3.33 25.84
N ILE A 51 1.71 2.35 25.91
CA ILE A 51 1.15 1.69 24.71
C ILE A 51 0.38 2.71 23.88
N LYS A 52 -0.49 3.52 24.50
CA LYS A 52 -1.25 4.56 23.79
C LYS A 52 -0.36 5.60 23.12
N GLU A 53 0.72 6.03 23.78
CA GLU A 53 1.71 6.95 23.20
C GLU A 53 2.37 6.32 21.96
N LEU A 54 2.78 5.06 22.05
CA LEU A 54 3.39 4.35 20.93
C LEU A 54 2.42 4.16 19.75
N GLU A 55 1.14 3.86 20.02
CA GLU A 55 0.12 3.72 18.98
C GLU A 55 -0.09 5.04 18.20
N ILE A 56 -0.11 6.18 18.90
CA ILE A 56 -0.22 7.51 18.27
C ILE A 56 1.02 7.82 17.42
N ASP A 57 2.21 7.51 17.92
CA ASP A 57 3.47 7.71 17.19
C ASP A 57 3.48 6.85 15.92
N ASP A 58 3.15 5.57 16.01
CA ASP A 58 3.07 4.65 14.86
C ASP A 58 2.06 5.13 13.81
N GLU A 59 0.87 5.57 14.21
CA GLU A 59 -0.11 6.15 13.30
C GLU A 59 0.43 7.39 12.57
N SER A 60 1.16 8.25 13.29
CA SER A 60 1.77 9.45 12.72
C SER A 60 2.86 9.10 11.70
N HIS A 61 3.66 8.06 11.98
CA HIS A 61 4.71 7.55 11.10
C HIS A 61 4.10 6.93 9.84
N ILE A 62 3.05 6.12 9.96
CA ILE A 62 2.31 5.54 8.85
C ILE A 62 1.73 6.65 7.96
N LYS A 63 1.08 7.65 8.56
CA LYS A 63 0.49 8.79 7.83
C LYS A 63 1.56 9.59 7.07
N ARG A 64 2.70 9.84 7.71
CA ARG A 64 3.84 10.52 7.08
C ARG A 64 4.36 9.69 5.91
N SER A 65 4.65 8.41 6.11
CA SER A 65 5.11 7.48 5.07
C SER A 65 4.16 7.46 3.86
N ASN A 66 2.86 7.27 4.09
CA ASN A 66 1.85 7.26 3.03
C ASN A 66 1.79 8.59 2.26
N LYS A 67 1.97 9.73 2.94
CA LYS A 67 2.04 11.05 2.28
C LYS A 67 3.24 11.15 1.33
N TRP A 68 4.41 10.64 1.70
CA TRP A 68 5.59 10.59 0.83
C TRP A 68 5.35 9.70 -0.39
N VAL A 69 4.83 8.48 -0.18
CA VAL A 69 4.50 7.54 -1.28
C VAL A 69 3.52 8.17 -2.27
N MET A 70 2.48 8.86 -1.79
CA MET A 70 1.51 9.54 -2.65
C MET A 70 2.17 10.69 -3.44
N LYS A 71 3.14 11.39 -2.86
CA LYS A 71 3.89 12.46 -3.55
C LYS A 71 4.82 11.90 -4.62
N GLU A 72 5.45 10.74 -4.36
CA GLU A 72 6.26 10.04 -5.37
C GLU A 72 5.42 9.53 -6.54
N LYS A 73 4.24 8.95 -6.28
CA LYS A 73 3.31 8.53 -7.35
C LYS A 73 2.76 9.68 -8.18
N LYS A 74 2.66 10.88 -7.60
CA LYS A 74 2.27 12.12 -8.30
C LYS A 74 3.43 12.78 -9.06
N LYS A 75 4.65 12.24 -9.01
CA LYS A 75 5.76 12.78 -9.79
C LYS A 75 5.37 12.66 -11.27
N PRO A 76 5.15 13.79 -11.97
CA PRO A 76 4.74 13.73 -13.36
C PRO A 76 5.85 13.01 -14.11
N THR A 77 5.46 12.02 -14.91
CA THR A 77 6.29 11.49 -15.98
C THR A 77 6.65 12.65 -16.90
N CYS A 78 7.73 13.38 -16.60
CA CYS A 78 8.55 13.94 -17.68
C CYS A 78 8.96 12.72 -18.53
N CYS A 79 8.80 12.71 -19.84
CA CYS A 79 8.82 13.83 -20.76
C CYS A 79 7.99 13.45 -22.00
N ASN A 80 7.12 14.35 -22.46
CA ASN A 80 6.37 14.17 -23.70
C ASN A 80 7.32 14.30 -24.90
N ASN A 81 7.56 13.19 -25.60
CA ASN A 81 8.36 13.14 -26.83
C ASN A 81 7.61 13.69 -28.06
N TRP A 82 6.81 14.74 -27.91
CA TRP A 82 6.10 15.35 -29.04
C TRP A 82 7.08 15.91 -30.08
N LYS A 83 8.25 16.37 -29.63
CA LYS A 83 9.36 16.74 -30.51
C LYS A 83 9.87 15.58 -31.36
N LEU A 84 9.94 14.36 -30.81
CA LEU A 84 10.35 13.16 -31.56
C LEU A 84 9.30 12.78 -32.61
N ILE A 85 8.02 12.84 -32.23
CA ILE A 85 6.89 12.58 -33.13
C ILE A 85 6.88 13.60 -34.28
N PHE A 86 7.12 14.88 -33.99
CA PHE A 86 7.20 15.94 -35.00
C PHE A 86 8.35 15.69 -36.00
N VAL A 87 9.55 15.33 -35.52
CA VAL A 87 10.69 15.01 -36.38
C VAL A 87 10.39 13.82 -37.30
N LEU A 88 9.78 12.76 -36.78
CA LEU A 88 9.38 11.60 -37.59
C LEU A 88 8.36 11.97 -38.67
N PHE A 89 7.36 12.79 -38.34
CA PHE A 89 6.36 13.24 -39.31
C PHE A 89 6.98 14.05 -40.45
N VAL A 90 7.89 14.98 -40.12
CA VAL A 90 8.62 15.77 -41.12
C VAL A 90 9.45 14.87 -42.05
N MET A 91 10.16 13.87 -41.49
CA MET A 91 10.94 12.92 -42.29
C MET A 91 10.07 12.12 -43.28
N VAL A 92 8.91 11.63 -42.83
CA VAL A 92 7.96 10.88 -43.68
C VAL A 92 7.39 11.77 -44.79
N PHE A 93 7.05 13.03 -44.48
CA PHE A 93 6.55 13.98 -45.46
C PHE A 93 7.58 14.25 -46.58
N PHE A 94 8.85 14.45 -46.23
CA PHE A 94 9.91 14.63 -47.23
C PHE A 94 10.14 13.39 -48.10
N LEU A 95 10.03 12.19 -47.53
CA LEU A 95 10.08 10.94 -48.29
C LEU A 95 8.91 10.86 -49.26
N PHE A 96 7.71 11.22 -48.83
CA PHE A 96 6.52 11.25 -49.68
C PHE A 96 6.70 12.22 -50.86
N LEU A 97 7.16 13.45 -50.61
CA LEU A 97 7.50 14.42 -51.66
C LEU A 97 8.57 13.90 -52.62
N SER A 98 9.55 13.18 -52.10
CA SER A 98 10.61 12.57 -52.93
C SER A 98 10.06 11.46 -53.82
N ILE A 99 9.08 10.69 -53.34
CA ILE A 99 8.42 9.62 -54.11
C ILE A 99 7.52 10.23 -55.20
N THR A 100 6.70 11.24 -54.88
CA THR A 100 5.83 11.88 -55.87
C THR A 100 6.63 12.57 -56.98
N LYS A 101 7.75 13.21 -56.64
CA LYS A 101 8.68 13.77 -57.63
C LYS A 101 9.34 12.70 -58.51
N LYS A 102 9.68 11.54 -57.96
CA LYS A 102 10.21 10.41 -58.75
C LYS A 102 9.18 9.82 -59.70
N ASN A 103 7.92 9.71 -59.28
CA ASN A 103 6.85 9.17 -60.12
C ASN A 103 6.53 10.12 -61.29
N THR A 104 6.37 11.42 -61.04
CA THR A 104 6.15 12.42 -62.10
C THR A 104 7.31 12.47 -63.13
N VAL A 105 8.56 12.30 -62.70
CA VAL A 105 9.72 12.24 -63.62
C VAL A 105 9.75 10.92 -64.43
N LYS A 106 9.32 9.79 -63.84
CA LYS A 106 9.20 8.52 -64.55
C LYS A 106 8.08 8.57 -65.59
N ASP A 107 6.94 9.14 -65.24
CA ASP A 107 5.79 9.30 -66.13
C ASP A 107 6.12 10.29 -67.27
N GLY A 108 6.84 11.37 -66.97
CA GLY A 108 7.39 12.28 -67.97
C GLY A 108 8.35 11.59 -68.94
N LYS A 109 9.30 10.77 -68.44
CA LYS A 109 10.22 10.01 -69.30
C LYS A 109 9.52 8.97 -70.19
N PHE A 110 8.41 8.38 -69.73
CA PHE A 110 7.61 7.47 -70.56
C PHE A 110 6.93 8.21 -71.72
N LEU A 111 6.43 9.43 -71.48
CA LEU A 111 5.85 10.30 -72.51
C LEU A 111 6.85 10.73 -73.60
N TYR A 112 8.11 11.00 -73.26
CA TYR A 112 9.13 11.33 -74.26
C TYR A 112 9.66 10.12 -75.05
N SER A 113 9.45 8.89 -74.57
CA SER A 113 9.87 7.67 -75.28
C SER A 113 8.83 7.16 -76.29
N CYS A 114 7.57 7.61 -76.24
CA CYS A 114 6.52 7.23 -77.19
C CYS A 114 6.39 8.17 -78.39
N VAL A 115 7.17 9.26 -78.46
CA VAL A 115 7.13 10.22 -79.57
C VAL A 115 8.44 10.16 -80.35
N GLN A 116 8.63 9.09 -81.13
CA GLN A 116 9.57 9.13 -82.26
C GLN A 116 8.75 9.30 -83.56
N PRO A 117 8.96 10.38 -84.34
CA PRO A 117 8.23 10.57 -85.59
C PRO A 117 8.74 9.61 -86.67
N LEU A 118 7.80 8.95 -87.36
CA LEU A 118 8.05 8.27 -88.63
C LEU A 118 8.72 9.25 -89.60
N LYS A 119 9.97 8.96 -90.00
CA LYS A 119 10.58 9.58 -91.18
C LYS A 119 10.01 8.90 -92.43
N LEU A 120 9.21 9.63 -93.20
CA LEU A 120 8.94 9.31 -94.61
C LEU A 120 10.22 9.60 -95.42
N SER A 121 10.68 8.62 -96.20
CA SER A 121 11.55 8.82 -97.37
C SER A 121 10.80 8.43 -98.63
#